data_AF-A0A813IFT9-F1
#
_entry.id   AF-A0A813IFT9-F1
#
_cell.length_a   1.000
_cell.length_b   1.000
_cell.length_c   1.000
_cell.angle_alpha   90.00
_cell.angle_beta   90.00
_cell.angle_gamma   90.00
#
_symmetry.space_group_name_H-M   'P 1'
#
loop_
_entity.id
_entity.type
_entity.pdbx_description
1 polymer ?
#
loop_
_entity_poly.entity_id
_entity_poly.type
_entity_poly.pdbx_seq_one_letter_code
_entity_poly.pdbx_strand_id
1 'polypeptide(L)'
;MSSTGTVPEPIGSLMDDNNILDDLQLDLGPRLGTHRSSKTSNPSKLSLQFSDNSLRRGVHVTKVLRRFGKLFSHSVGTEEDYQLGQEVHEVSAFITHNWSLNRWKKYMALCCYFHVVHAFVISLVVHLLLFVLLLADKLPVSPAYYGSRPYYVGCWCMVGGWSAFWLTLFLWADVAATFGRSGPIIFVDKVCIDQVNIDRKVQGILAIPAWLACSGTLVAILSDELLVRLWTCFEICTFVALGRTDKIRVEPALSPSVSFFVSMFILLYGIWSQLLAMGDSSEKELQSALGREFTMTVTILVSLGMSLLIFEVLAYWGRVCHRIHKQVHEVDIRTAACQDEADRDLVLRALQSLSDRHIFHRTVSEDQQLDELAVAELTVKMRSQLENAFVRSLGFNRSPFKYLVASIMPLLGAMLDYLAADLRMQQLMAHEREPPSIADTLRQVAASFAFRVSPLLICICFCLLRRLRARNPPSKLSTELDSVLVSYRFCA
;
A
#
# COMPACT_ATOMS: atom_id res chain seq x y z
N MET A 1 23.84 9.62 15.72
CA MET A 1 24.89 10.08 14.78
C MET A 1 24.21 10.77 13.61
N SER A 2 24.09 12.10 13.67
CA SER A 2 23.49 12.93 12.61
C SER A 2 24.57 13.25 11.57
N SER A 3 24.56 12.57 10.43
CA SER A 3 25.35 13.00 9.28
C SER A 3 24.63 14.19 8.63
N THR A 4 25.23 15.36 8.72
CA THR A 4 24.88 16.53 7.91
C THR A 4 25.25 16.22 6.46
N GLY A 5 24.32 15.61 5.71
CA GLY A 5 24.47 15.43 4.28
C GLY A 5 24.42 16.79 3.59
N THR A 6 25.44 17.09 2.79
CA THR A 6 25.47 18.23 1.88
C THR A 6 24.25 18.18 0.96
N VAL A 7 23.43 19.22 1.01
CA VAL A 7 22.26 19.38 0.15
C VAL A 7 22.74 19.63 -1.28
N PRO A 8 22.26 18.89 -2.30
CA PRO A 8 22.63 19.15 -3.69
C PRO A 8 22.20 20.56 -4.12
N GLU A 9 23.02 21.22 -4.93
CA GLU A 9 22.76 22.58 -5.45
C GLU A 9 21.40 22.66 -6.17
N PRO A 10 20.67 23.80 -6.02
CA PRO A 10 19.40 24.04 -6.71
C PRO A 10 19.59 24.15 -8.23
N ILE A 11 18.59 23.71 -8.99
CA ILE A 11 18.60 23.76 -10.46
C ILE A 11 18.44 25.21 -10.95
N GLY A 12 17.74 26.05 -10.18
CA GLY A 12 17.51 27.46 -10.48
C GLY A 12 18.79 28.29 -10.57
N SER A 13 19.84 27.96 -9.82
CA SER A 13 21.11 28.73 -9.85
C SER A 13 21.95 28.49 -11.11
N LEU A 14 21.55 27.56 -11.98
CA LEU A 14 22.22 27.27 -13.26
C LEU A 14 21.54 27.96 -14.46
N MET A 15 20.42 28.67 -14.25
CA MET A 15 19.64 29.29 -15.33
C MET A 15 19.65 30.84 -15.32
N ASP A 16 20.44 31.48 -14.46
CA ASP A 16 20.59 32.94 -14.40
C ASP A 16 21.52 33.47 -15.51
N ASP A 17 21.05 33.45 -16.76
CA ASP A 17 21.58 34.33 -17.82
C ASP A 17 20.40 35.07 -18.49
N ASN A 18 20.18 36.30 -18.04
CA ASN A 18 19.09 37.18 -18.44
C ASN A 18 19.31 37.78 -19.83
N ASN A 19 18.72 37.17 -20.86
CA ASN A 19 18.24 37.83 -22.08
C ASN A 19 17.58 36.76 -22.94
N ILE A 20 16.27 36.86 -23.24
CA ILE A 20 15.51 36.23 -24.36
C ILE A 20 14.03 36.25 -23.95
N LEU A 21 13.23 37.17 -24.49
CA LEU A 21 11.77 37.15 -24.28
C LEU A 21 10.92 37.70 -25.45
N ASP A 22 11.46 37.84 -26.67
CA ASP A 22 10.72 38.54 -27.76
C ASP A 22 10.35 37.73 -29.03
N ASP A 23 10.58 36.41 -29.14
CA ASP A 23 10.19 35.70 -30.37
C ASP A 23 9.54 34.32 -30.13
N LEU A 24 8.22 34.24 -30.34
CA LEU A 24 7.46 32.99 -30.41
C LEU A 24 6.25 33.12 -31.38
N GLN A 25 6.48 32.85 -32.66
CA GLN A 25 5.46 32.34 -33.58
C GLN A 25 5.66 30.82 -33.75
N LEU A 26 4.62 30.05 -33.43
CA LEU A 26 4.58 28.59 -33.55
C LEU A 26 3.96 28.20 -34.89
N ASP A 27 4.81 27.71 -35.80
CA ASP A 27 4.46 27.24 -37.13
C ASP A 27 3.90 25.80 -37.08
N LEU A 28 2.63 25.63 -37.44
CA LEU A 28 1.94 24.34 -37.60
C LEU A 28 1.51 24.21 -39.06
N GLY A 29 2.43 23.72 -39.91
CA GLY A 29 2.16 23.36 -41.31
C GLY A 29 2.96 22.14 -41.78
N PRO A 30 2.42 21.34 -42.73
CA PRO A 30 3.09 20.12 -43.20
C PRO A 30 4.24 20.45 -44.15
N ARG A 31 5.41 19.87 -43.82
CA ARG A 31 6.71 20.09 -44.45
C ARG A 31 6.72 19.89 -45.97
N LEU A 32 7.26 20.88 -46.68
CA LEU A 32 8.21 20.72 -47.79
C LEU A 32 8.98 22.04 -47.92
N GLY A 33 10.29 22.04 -47.65
CA GLY A 33 11.12 23.22 -47.86
C GLY A 33 12.39 23.26 -47.04
N THR A 34 13.51 23.46 -47.73
CA THR A 34 14.91 23.43 -47.28
C THR A 34 15.36 24.62 -46.42
N HIS A 35 16.49 24.37 -45.73
CA HIS A 35 17.56 25.32 -45.34
C HIS A 35 17.58 25.96 -43.93
N ARG A 36 18.71 25.66 -43.26
CA ARG A 36 19.53 26.48 -42.35
C ARG A 36 18.79 27.22 -41.22
N SER A 37 18.87 26.65 -40.01
CA SER A 37 18.51 27.35 -38.77
C SER A 37 19.65 27.20 -37.76
N SER A 38 20.17 28.34 -37.31
CA SER A 38 21.01 28.49 -36.13
C SER A 38 20.18 28.13 -34.90
N LYS A 39 20.42 26.94 -34.35
CA LYS A 39 19.75 26.44 -33.14
C LYS A 39 20.26 27.18 -31.90
N THR A 40 19.64 28.31 -31.57
CA THR A 40 19.49 28.70 -30.16
C THR A 40 18.32 27.88 -29.62
N SER A 41 18.62 26.70 -29.07
CA SER A 41 17.62 25.87 -28.42
C SER A 41 17.11 26.61 -27.18
N ASN A 42 15.93 27.22 -27.27
CA ASN A 42 15.21 27.73 -26.10
C ASN A 42 15.17 26.60 -25.06
N PRO A 43 15.80 26.77 -23.89
CA PRO A 43 15.75 25.76 -22.86
C PRO A 43 14.32 25.63 -22.33
N SER A 44 14.05 24.48 -21.72
CA SER A 44 13.05 24.27 -20.66
C SER A 44 11.54 24.23 -20.99
N LYS A 45 11.11 23.61 -22.10
CA LYS A 45 9.71 23.13 -22.20
C LYS A 45 9.60 21.65 -21.78
N LEU A 46 8.80 21.37 -20.76
CA LEU A 46 8.38 20.02 -20.39
C LEU A 46 7.66 19.37 -21.60
N SER A 47 8.16 18.21 -22.04
CA SER A 47 7.69 17.55 -23.26
C SER A 47 6.99 16.23 -22.94
N LEU A 48 5.91 15.95 -23.67
CA LEU A 48 5.25 14.63 -23.65
C LEU A 48 5.99 13.59 -24.51
N GLN A 49 7.04 14.00 -25.22
CA GLN A 49 7.91 13.15 -26.02
C GLN A 49 9.34 13.27 -25.52
N PHE A 50 10.06 12.15 -25.54
CA PHE A 50 11.48 12.12 -25.23
C PHE A 50 12.28 12.79 -26.35
N SER A 51 13.23 13.66 -25.99
CA SER A 51 14.19 14.23 -26.93
C SER A 51 15.21 13.20 -27.42
N ASP A 52 15.52 12.22 -26.57
CA ASP A 52 16.45 11.12 -26.82
C ASP A 52 15.91 9.81 -26.22
N ASN A 53 16.10 8.71 -26.93
CA ASN A 53 15.77 7.37 -26.44
C ASN A 53 16.62 6.96 -25.23
N SER A 54 17.83 7.50 -25.08
CA SER A 54 18.68 7.18 -23.93
C SER A 54 18.11 7.65 -22.59
N LEU A 55 17.19 8.63 -22.62
CA LEU A 55 16.45 9.11 -21.45
C LEU A 55 15.34 8.15 -21.01
N ARG A 56 14.98 7.19 -21.87
CA ARG A 56 13.88 6.25 -21.63
C ARG A 56 14.34 5.06 -20.80
N ARG A 57 14.82 5.29 -19.57
CA ARG A 57 15.23 4.24 -18.64
C ARG A 57 14.16 3.83 -17.63
N GLY A 58 14.03 2.52 -17.42
CA GLY A 58 13.21 1.92 -16.38
C GLY A 58 13.99 0.85 -15.61
N VAL A 59 13.47 0.44 -14.45
CA VAL A 59 14.15 -0.55 -13.59
C VAL A 59 13.20 -1.67 -13.19
N HIS A 60 13.68 -2.91 -13.18
CA HIS A 60 12.88 -4.03 -12.67
C HIS A 60 12.59 -3.87 -11.18
N VAL A 61 11.34 -4.09 -10.78
CA VAL A 61 10.91 -4.01 -9.38
C VAL A 61 11.72 -4.93 -8.45
N THR A 62 12.19 -6.08 -8.95
CA THR A 62 13.04 -7.00 -8.19
C THR A 62 14.36 -6.36 -7.78
N LYS A 63 14.96 -5.49 -8.62
CA LYS A 63 16.16 -4.71 -8.28
C LYS A 63 15.85 -3.62 -7.24
N VAL A 64 14.70 -2.94 -7.39
CA VAL A 64 14.26 -1.87 -6.48
C VAL A 64 13.96 -2.37 -5.07
N LEU A 65 13.29 -3.52 -4.95
CA LEU A 65 12.88 -4.10 -3.66
C LEU A 65 13.95 -5.00 -3.03
N ARG A 66 15.02 -5.33 -3.76
CA ARG A 66 16.11 -6.17 -3.26
C ARG A 66 16.69 -5.64 -1.96
N ARG A 67 17.12 -6.56 -1.07
CA ARG A 67 17.77 -6.20 0.21
C ARG A 67 16.93 -5.20 1.02
N PHE A 68 15.63 -5.49 1.14
CA PHE A 68 14.68 -4.67 1.88
C PHE A 68 14.58 -3.21 1.41
N GLY A 69 14.60 -3.01 0.08
CA GLY A 69 14.50 -1.69 -0.52
C GLY A 69 15.71 -0.80 -0.22
N LYS A 70 16.92 -1.37 -0.25
CA LYS A 70 18.17 -0.63 0.03
C LYS A 70 18.28 0.64 -0.82
N LEU A 71 17.78 0.63 -2.06
CA LEU A 71 17.75 1.79 -2.96
C LEU A 71 17.15 3.05 -2.31
N PHE A 72 16.14 2.88 -1.44
CA PHE A 72 15.44 3.96 -0.76
C PHE A 72 16.12 4.45 0.52
N SER A 73 17.34 3.99 0.85
CA SER A 73 18.03 4.42 2.08
C SER A 73 18.52 5.86 2.05
N HIS A 74 18.76 6.41 0.86
CA HIS A 74 19.23 7.78 0.64
C HIS A 74 18.53 8.37 -0.58
N SER A 75 18.31 9.69 -0.58
CA SER A 75 17.70 10.42 -1.70
C SER A 75 18.69 10.71 -2.83
N VAL A 76 19.98 10.88 -2.50
CA VAL A 76 21.04 11.11 -3.49
C VAL A 76 21.25 9.84 -4.31
N GLY A 77 21.11 9.94 -5.63
CA GLY A 77 21.46 8.86 -6.55
C GLY A 77 22.93 8.88 -6.93
N THR A 78 23.46 7.71 -7.20
CA THR A 78 24.82 7.52 -7.70
C THR A 78 24.80 7.02 -9.15
N GLU A 79 25.97 7.00 -9.78
CA GLU A 79 26.13 6.43 -11.11
C GLU A 79 25.76 4.92 -11.11
N GLU A 80 26.10 4.19 -10.04
CA GLU A 80 25.71 2.79 -9.91
C GLU A 80 24.19 2.61 -9.83
N ASP A 81 23.49 3.52 -9.14
CA ASP A 81 22.03 3.50 -9.10
C ASP A 81 21.44 3.69 -10.51
N TYR A 82 21.99 4.63 -11.30
CA TYR A 82 21.56 4.87 -12.68
C TYR A 82 21.83 3.69 -13.62
N GLN A 83 22.93 2.97 -13.42
CA GLN A 83 23.28 1.75 -14.15
C GLN A 83 22.35 0.56 -13.84
N LEU A 84 21.57 0.60 -12.75
CA LEU A 84 20.54 -0.41 -12.51
C LEU A 84 19.39 -0.33 -13.51
N GLY A 85 19.14 0.86 -14.06
CA GLY A 85 18.16 1.12 -15.09
C GLY A 85 18.57 0.53 -16.45
N GLN A 86 17.59 0.34 -17.32
CA GLN A 86 17.79 -0.10 -18.70
C GLN A 86 16.85 0.69 -19.62
N GLU A 87 17.21 0.85 -20.89
CA GLU A 87 16.35 1.52 -21.87
C GLU A 87 15.08 0.70 -22.14
N VAL A 88 13.93 1.37 -22.14
CA VAL A 88 12.59 0.78 -22.25
C VAL A 88 11.67 1.73 -23.00
N HIS A 89 10.72 1.18 -23.76
CA HIS A 89 9.73 2.01 -24.45
C HIS A 89 8.61 2.49 -23.52
N GLU A 90 8.25 1.68 -22.54
CA GLU A 90 7.18 1.91 -21.58
C GLU A 90 7.54 1.33 -20.21
N VAL A 91 6.85 1.80 -19.17
CA VAL A 91 6.97 1.25 -17.83
C VAL A 91 5.59 0.78 -17.35
N SER A 92 5.57 -0.33 -16.62
CA SER A 92 4.33 -0.88 -16.07
C SER A 92 3.73 0.04 -15.01
N ALA A 93 4.58 0.70 -14.22
CA ALA A 93 4.14 1.64 -13.18
C ALA A 93 5.12 2.80 -12.98
N PHE A 94 4.58 3.99 -12.74
CA PHE A 94 5.29 5.17 -12.25
C PHE A 94 5.11 5.29 -10.74
N ILE A 95 6.22 5.35 -9.99
CA ILE A 95 6.17 5.41 -8.52
C ILE A 95 6.28 6.88 -8.06
N THR A 96 5.14 7.51 -7.77
CA THR A 96 5.13 8.84 -7.11
C THR A 96 5.24 8.67 -5.61
N HIS A 97 6.22 9.34 -5.00
CA HIS A 97 6.52 9.19 -3.59
C HIS A 97 7.30 10.39 -3.05
N ASN A 98 7.38 10.48 -1.72
CA ASN A 98 8.18 11.50 -1.06
C ASN A 98 9.51 10.92 -0.54
N TRP A 99 10.63 11.57 -0.87
CA TRP A 99 11.96 11.19 -0.38
C TRP A 99 12.15 11.22 1.15
N SER A 100 11.50 12.14 1.88
CA SER A 100 11.57 12.22 3.35
C SER A 100 10.91 11.01 4.05
N LEU A 101 10.01 10.32 3.36
CA LEU A 101 9.33 9.17 3.92
C LEU A 101 10.34 8.07 4.26
N ASN A 102 10.21 7.49 5.46
CA ASN A 102 11.10 6.42 5.91
C ASN A 102 11.16 5.27 4.90
N ARG A 103 12.39 4.78 4.64
CA ARG A 103 12.70 3.67 3.74
C ARG A 103 11.76 2.47 3.89
N TRP A 104 11.55 2.02 5.13
CA TRP A 104 10.74 0.84 5.40
C TRP A 104 9.29 1.03 5.00
N LYS A 105 8.73 2.23 5.19
CA LYS A 105 7.34 2.51 4.81
C LYS A 105 7.15 2.43 3.28
N LYS A 106 8.09 3.00 2.50
CA LYS A 106 8.09 2.87 1.02
C LYS A 106 8.21 1.41 0.60
N TYR A 107 9.20 0.71 1.17
CA TYR A 107 9.48 -0.68 0.87
C TYR A 107 8.27 -1.58 1.16
N MET A 108 7.67 -1.48 2.34
CA MET A 108 6.51 -2.30 2.69
C MET A 108 5.29 -1.97 1.82
N ALA A 109 5.04 -0.69 1.50
CA ALA A 109 3.95 -0.30 0.62
C ALA A 109 4.10 -0.92 -0.78
N LEU A 110 5.31 -0.88 -1.34
CA LEU A 110 5.61 -1.49 -2.63
C LEU A 110 5.57 -3.02 -2.58
N CYS A 111 6.05 -3.66 -1.51
CA CYS A 111 5.87 -5.11 -1.34
C CYS A 111 4.39 -5.51 -1.31
N CYS A 112 3.56 -4.73 -0.62
CA CYS A 112 2.11 -4.97 -0.60
C CYS A 112 1.41 -4.65 -1.92
N TYR A 113 2.00 -3.83 -2.79
CA TYR A 113 1.51 -3.61 -4.14
C TYR A 113 1.89 -4.77 -5.08
N PHE A 114 3.16 -5.20 -5.08
CA PHE A 114 3.68 -6.17 -6.05
C PHE A 114 3.63 -7.64 -5.60
N HIS A 115 3.78 -7.92 -4.30
CA HIS A 115 4.03 -9.28 -3.80
C HIS A 115 2.87 -9.90 -3.01
N VAL A 116 1.84 -9.14 -2.64
CA VAL A 116 0.80 -9.61 -1.72
C VAL A 116 0.05 -10.87 -2.21
N VAL A 117 -0.17 -10.99 -3.52
CA VAL A 117 -0.82 -12.17 -4.12
C VAL A 117 0.07 -13.40 -3.98
N HIS A 118 1.37 -13.27 -4.28
CA HIS A 118 2.34 -14.35 -4.10
C HIS A 118 2.43 -14.79 -2.64
N ALA A 119 2.49 -13.83 -1.71
CA ALA A 119 2.51 -14.09 -0.28
C ALA A 119 1.27 -14.85 0.19
N PHE A 120 0.09 -14.46 -0.28
CA PHE A 120 -1.16 -15.16 0.03
C PHE A 120 -1.18 -16.59 -0.52
N VAL A 121 -0.84 -16.80 -1.79
CA VAL A 121 -0.84 -18.13 -2.41
C VAL A 121 0.16 -19.06 -1.72
N ILE A 122 1.40 -18.61 -1.49
CA ILE A 122 2.42 -19.43 -0.82
C ILE A 122 2.02 -19.74 0.63
N SER A 123 1.49 -18.76 1.36
CA SER A 123 0.96 -18.98 2.71
C SER A 123 -0.14 -20.03 2.72
N LEU A 124 -1.09 -19.97 1.77
CA LEU A 124 -2.17 -20.94 1.66
C LEU A 124 -1.63 -22.36 1.37
N VAL A 125 -0.66 -22.49 0.47
CA VAL A 125 0.00 -23.78 0.18
C VAL A 125 0.69 -24.33 1.43
N VAL A 126 1.40 -23.49 2.18
CA VAL A 126 2.08 -23.90 3.42
C VAL A 126 1.06 -24.30 4.50
N HIS A 127 -0.03 -23.55 4.66
CA HIS A 127 -1.13 -23.92 5.55
C HIS A 127 -1.68 -25.31 5.23
N LEU A 128 -1.98 -25.59 3.96
CA LEU A 128 -2.52 -26.88 3.53
C LEU A 128 -1.51 -28.02 3.70
N LEU A 129 -0.24 -27.78 3.40
CA LEU A 129 0.83 -28.76 3.60
C LEU A 129 0.97 -29.14 5.08
N LEU A 130 1.03 -28.16 5.97
CA LEU A 130 1.15 -28.40 7.42
C LEU A 130 -0.11 -29.07 7.99
N PHE A 131 -1.28 -28.70 7.49
CA PHE A 131 -2.54 -29.36 7.81
C PHE A 131 -2.52 -30.85 7.44
N VAL A 132 -2.09 -31.20 6.22
CA VAL A 132 -1.95 -32.59 5.77
C VAL A 132 -0.91 -33.34 6.61
N LEU A 133 0.23 -32.71 6.93
CA LEU A 133 1.26 -33.34 7.77
C LEU A 133 0.79 -33.58 9.21
N LEU A 134 -0.09 -32.73 9.75
CA LEU A 134 -0.74 -32.95 11.04
C LEU A 134 -1.69 -34.15 11.01
N LEU A 135 -2.51 -34.25 9.96
CA LEU A 135 -3.42 -35.39 9.76
C LEU A 135 -2.67 -36.71 9.55
N ALA A 136 -1.51 -36.67 8.90
CA ALA A 136 -0.66 -37.83 8.64
C ALA A 136 0.23 -38.23 9.84
N ASP A 137 0.03 -37.60 11.01
CA ASP A 137 0.83 -37.79 12.21
C ASP A 137 2.35 -37.63 11.97
N LYS A 138 2.72 -36.65 11.16
CA LYS A 138 4.12 -36.27 10.91
C LYS A 138 4.55 -35.04 11.70
N LEU A 139 3.59 -34.28 12.21
CA LEU A 139 3.82 -33.14 13.09
C LEU A 139 3.27 -33.44 14.48
N PRO A 140 4.01 -33.09 15.55
CA PRO A 140 3.57 -33.35 16.90
C PRO A 140 2.37 -32.47 17.25
N VAL A 141 1.42 -33.07 17.95
CA VAL A 141 0.33 -32.37 18.64
C VAL A 141 0.47 -32.66 20.13
N SER A 142 0.14 -31.67 20.95
CA SER A 142 0.16 -31.85 22.40
C SER A 142 -1.23 -32.18 22.90
N PRO A 143 -1.39 -33.13 23.84
CA PRO A 143 -2.65 -33.31 24.54
C PRO A 143 -2.93 -32.07 25.42
N ALA A 144 -4.18 -31.69 25.46
CA ALA A 144 -4.74 -30.66 26.33
C ALA A 144 -6.05 -31.20 26.92
N TYR A 145 -6.51 -30.63 28.02
CA TYR A 145 -7.70 -31.12 28.73
C TYR A 145 -8.71 -29.99 28.91
N TYR A 146 -9.98 -30.27 28.61
CA TYR A 146 -11.09 -29.37 28.91
C TYR A 146 -12.06 -30.12 29.82
N GLY A 147 -11.92 -29.90 31.12
CA GLY A 147 -12.50 -30.79 32.13
C GLY A 147 -11.88 -32.19 32.03
N SER A 148 -12.70 -33.22 31.93
CA SER A 148 -12.26 -34.62 31.82
C SER A 148 -12.03 -35.09 30.38
N ARG A 149 -12.29 -34.24 29.37
CA ARG A 149 -12.16 -34.62 27.96
C ARG A 149 -10.78 -34.22 27.43
N PRO A 150 -9.94 -35.18 26.99
CA PRO A 150 -8.72 -34.85 26.27
C PRO A 150 -9.09 -34.25 24.91
N TYR A 151 -8.30 -33.29 24.45
CA TYR A 151 -8.27 -32.80 23.07
C TYR A 151 -6.82 -32.56 22.67
N TYR A 152 -6.55 -32.40 21.39
CA TYR A 152 -5.20 -32.12 20.90
C TYR A 152 -5.08 -30.65 20.48
N VAL A 153 -3.89 -30.10 20.65
CA VAL A 153 -3.55 -28.75 20.20
C VAL A 153 -2.30 -28.75 19.34
N GLY A 154 -2.32 -27.92 18.30
CA GLY A 154 -1.21 -27.63 17.41
C GLY A 154 -1.09 -26.13 17.15
N CYS A 155 0.07 -25.70 16.65
CA CYS A 155 0.32 -24.31 16.25
C CYS A 155 1.06 -24.21 14.90
N TRP A 156 1.21 -25.33 14.20
CA TRP A 156 2.07 -25.43 13.04
C TRP A 156 1.48 -24.66 11.86
N CYS A 157 0.20 -24.84 11.56
CA CYS A 157 -0.47 -24.12 10.48
C CYS A 157 -0.44 -22.61 10.74
N MET A 158 -0.74 -22.19 11.98
CA MET A 158 -0.72 -20.80 12.41
C MET A 158 0.67 -20.16 12.24
N VAL A 159 1.72 -20.77 12.81
CA VAL A 159 3.09 -20.21 12.75
C VAL A 159 3.63 -20.30 11.33
N GLY A 160 3.56 -21.47 10.71
CA GLY A 160 4.15 -21.73 9.39
C GLY A 160 3.48 -20.91 8.28
N GLY A 161 2.15 -20.83 8.27
CA GLY A 161 1.42 -20.04 7.29
C GLY A 161 1.64 -18.53 7.45
N TRP A 162 1.67 -18.01 8.68
CA TRP A 162 2.01 -16.62 8.95
C TRP A 162 3.46 -16.29 8.53
N SER A 163 4.42 -17.14 8.92
CA SER A 163 5.83 -16.96 8.55
C SER A 163 6.00 -17.01 7.04
N ALA A 164 5.38 -17.97 6.36
CA ALA A 164 5.42 -18.07 4.90
C ALA A 164 4.85 -16.83 4.23
N PHE A 165 3.75 -16.26 4.74
CA PHE A 165 3.18 -15.02 4.21
C PHE A 165 4.19 -13.86 4.27
N TRP A 166 4.70 -13.54 5.46
CA TRP A 166 5.57 -12.36 5.64
C TRP A 166 6.96 -12.54 5.03
N LEU A 167 7.54 -13.74 5.12
CA LEU A 167 8.79 -14.05 4.45
C LEU A 167 8.65 -13.94 2.94
N THR A 168 7.56 -14.45 2.36
CA THR A 168 7.31 -14.28 0.93
C THR A 168 7.10 -12.80 0.60
N LEU A 169 6.27 -12.08 1.35
CA LEU A 169 5.97 -10.68 1.07
C LEU A 169 7.25 -9.83 0.97
N PHE A 170 8.19 -10.03 1.90
CA PHE A 170 9.45 -9.27 1.95
C PHE A 170 10.53 -9.86 1.04
N LEU A 171 10.69 -11.18 0.98
CA LEU A 171 11.82 -11.81 0.29
C LEU A 171 11.49 -12.23 -1.14
N TRP A 172 10.26 -12.06 -1.63
CA TRP A 172 9.88 -12.49 -2.98
C TRP A 172 10.75 -11.85 -4.07
N ALA A 173 11.17 -10.59 -3.93
CA ALA A 173 12.07 -9.97 -4.90
C ALA A 173 13.44 -10.67 -4.98
N ASP A 174 14.00 -11.05 -3.83
CA ASP A 174 15.26 -11.78 -3.74
C ASP A 174 15.11 -13.23 -4.24
N VAL A 175 14.02 -13.91 -3.87
CA VAL A 175 13.69 -15.27 -4.34
C VAL A 175 13.44 -15.28 -5.85
N ALA A 176 12.66 -14.35 -6.39
CA ALA A 176 12.42 -14.26 -7.82
C ALA A 176 13.72 -14.05 -8.60
N ALA A 177 14.63 -13.22 -8.06
CA ALA A 177 15.93 -12.98 -8.66
C ALA A 177 16.82 -14.24 -8.70
N THR A 178 16.77 -15.14 -7.71
CA THR A 178 17.54 -16.40 -7.76
C THR A 178 17.05 -17.34 -8.85
N PHE A 179 15.79 -17.22 -9.27
CA PHE A 179 15.21 -17.97 -10.40
C PHE A 179 15.30 -17.23 -11.74
N GLY A 180 16.06 -16.14 -11.83
CA GLY A 180 16.16 -15.33 -13.06
C GLY A 180 14.85 -14.64 -13.47
N ARG A 181 13.86 -14.59 -12.58
CA ARG A 181 12.59 -13.91 -12.84
C ARG A 181 12.74 -12.43 -12.54
N SER A 182 12.62 -11.63 -13.60
CA SER A 182 12.54 -10.19 -13.47
C SER A 182 11.08 -9.78 -13.36
N GLY A 183 10.75 -9.00 -12.33
CA GLY A 183 9.40 -8.46 -12.16
C GLY A 183 9.09 -7.35 -13.18
N PRO A 184 7.93 -6.67 -13.08
CA PRO A 184 7.60 -5.54 -13.95
C PRO A 184 8.67 -4.45 -13.91
N ILE A 185 8.82 -3.75 -15.04
CA ILE A 185 9.70 -2.59 -15.17
C ILE A 185 8.91 -1.36 -14.69
N ILE A 186 9.50 -0.61 -13.77
CA ILE A 186 8.89 0.56 -13.15
C ILE A 186 9.78 1.78 -13.31
N PHE A 187 9.17 2.96 -13.23
CA PHE A 187 9.90 4.22 -13.13
C PHE A 187 10.10 4.60 -11.67
N VAL A 188 11.37 4.80 -11.30
CA VAL A 188 11.81 5.38 -10.03
C VAL A 188 12.83 6.44 -10.39
N ASP A 189 12.49 7.70 -10.14
CA ASP A 189 13.28 8.91 -10.41
C ASP A 189 14.79 8.74 -10.15
N LYS A 190 15.17 8.24 -8.96
CA LYS A 190 16.58 8.05 -8.57
C LYS A 190 17.39 7.14 -9.49
N VAL A 191 16.74 6.15 -10.13
CA VAL A 191 17.41 5.19 -11.04
C VAL A 191 17.22 5.59 -12.50
N CYS A 192 16.09 6.19 -12.83
CA CYS A 192 15.69 6.44 -14.20
C CYS A 192 16.19 7.79 -14.72
N ILE A 193 16.49 8.72 -13.81
CA ILE A 193 17.10 10.03 -14.10
C ILE A 193 18.55 9.99 -13.63
N ASP A 194 19.48 10.40 -14.51
CA ASP A 194 20.90 10.54 -14.20
C ASP A 194 21.07 11.59 -13.10
N GLN A 195 21.47 11.17 -11.89
CA GLN A 195 21.59 12.08 -10.74
C GLN A 195 22.98 12.76 -10.66
N VAL A 196 23.93 12.31 -11.48
CA VAL A 196 25.33 12.75 -11.44
C VAL A 196 25.62 13.75 -12.55
N ASN A 197 25.18 13.47 -13.78
CA ASN A 197 25.32 14.40 -14.90
C ASN A 197 24.18 15.43 -14.87
N ILE A 198 24.52 16.69 -14.61
CA ILE A 198 23.56 17.78 -14.44
C ILE A 198 22.67 18.01 -15.68
N ASP A 199 23.24 17.96 -16.89
CA ASP A 199 22.50 18.18 -18.13
C ASP A 199 21.48 17.06 -18.35
N ARG A 200 21.90 15.82 -18.14
CA ARG A 200 21.02 14.65 -18.27
C ARG A 200 19.99 14.59 -17.15
N LYS A 201 20.32 15.08 -15.96
CA LYS A 201 19.37 15.25 -14.86
C LYS A 201 18.25 16.20 -15.25
N VAL A 202 18.61 17.38 -15.75
CA VAL A 202 17.66 18.39 -16.23
C VAL A 202 16.80 17.81 -17.36
N GLN A 203 17.40 17.16 -18.35
CA GLN A 203 16.66 16.50 -19.43
C GLN A 203 15.71 15.40 -18.92
N GLY A 204 16.14 14.61 -17.93
CA GLY A 204 15.31 13.57 -17.33
C GLY A 204 14.12 14.14 -16.54
N ILE A 205 14.32 15.23 -15.81
CA ILE A 205 13.25 15.96 -15.09
C ILE A 205 12.25 16.53 -16.11
N LEU A 206 12.74 17.17 -17.17
CA LEU A 206 11.91 17.71 -18.26
C LEU A 206 11.15 16.61 -19.05
N ALA A 207 11.55 15.35 -18.91
CA ALA A 207 10.90 14.20 -19.52
C ALA A 207 9.90 13.47 -18.60
N ILE A 208 9.67 13.93 -17.36
CA ILE A 208 8.69 13.31 -16.44
C ILE A 208 7.28 13.21 -17.05
N PRO A 209 6.74 14.22 -17.76
CA PRO A 209 5.43 14.10 -18.43
C PRO A 209 5.40 13.02 -19.50
N ALA A 210 6.48 12.86 -20.27
CA ALA A 210 6.62 11.78 -21.23
C ALA A 210 6.59 10.40 -20.55
N TRP A 211 7.24 10.28 -19.38
CA TRP A 211 7.16 9.08 -18.57
C TRP A 211 5.75 8.77 -18.08
N LEU A 212 5.04 9.77 -17.57
CA LEU A 212 3.65 9.61 -17.14
C LEU A 212 2.75 9.20 -18.31
N ALA A 213 2.99 9.76 -19.50
CA ALA A 213 2.27 9.39 -20.73
C ALA A 213 2.52 7.93 -21.15
N CYS A 214 3.74 7.41 -20.99
CA CYS A 214 4.08 6.01 -21.30
C CYS A 214 4.01 5.05 -20.11
N SER A 215 3.44 5.47 -18.97
CA SER A 215 3.30 4.62 -17.78
C SER A 215 1.94 3.92 -17.74
N GLY A 216 1.93 2.60 -17.56
CA GLY A 216 0.71 1.81 -17.46
C GLY A 216 -0.20 2.21 -16.29
N THR A 217 0.40 2.51 -15.13
CA THR A 217 -0.27 2.84 -13.87
C THR A 217 0.53 3.89 -13.10
N LEU A 218 -0.14 4.80 -12.39
CA LEU A 218 0.50 5.69 -11.40
C LEU A 218 0.30 5.10 -10.00
N VAL A 219 1.38 4.75 -9.32
CA VAL A 219 1.33 4.23 -7.93
C VAL A 219 1.79 5.33 -6.99
N ALA A 220 0.83 5.90 -6.25
CA ALA A 220 1.06 6.94 -5.27
C ALA A 220 1.27 6.36 -3.88
N ILE A 221 2.53 6.41 -3.40
CA ILE A 221 2.85 6.04 -2.01
C ILE A 221 2.42 7.17 -1.10
N LEU A 222 1.33 6.93 -0.41
CA LEU A 222 0.64 7.97 0.30
C LEU A 222 1.18 8.16 1.72
N SER A 223 1.63 9.38 1.96
CA SER A 223 2.02 9.93 3.26
C SER A 223 1.32 11.28 3.51
N ASP A 224 1.40 11.77 4.74
CA ASP A 224 0.98 13.12 5.12
C ASP A 224 1.78 14.24 4.44
N GLU A 225 2.91 13.93 3.81
CA GLU A 225 3.67 14.93 3.05
C GLU A 225 3.55 14.77 1.52
N LEU A 226 2.77 13.79 1.01
CA LEU A 226 2.75 13.52 -0.43
C LEU A 226 2.14 14.70 -1.21
N LEU A 227 1.00 15.23 -0.75
CA LEU A 227 0.31 16.34 -1.42
C LEU A 227 0.83 17.72 -1.03
N VAL A 228 1.85 17.77 -0.17
CA VAL A 228 2.50 19.02 0.22
C VAL A 228 3.56 19.42 -0.80
N ARG A 229 4.15 18.46 -1.51
CA ARG A 229 5.25 18.73 -2.45
C ARG A 229 4.74 19.07 -3.86
N LEU A 230 5.36 20.06 -4.47
CA LEU A 230 4.97 20.54 -5.81
C LEU A 230 5.09 19.43 -6.87
N TRP A 231 6.23 18.77 -6.95
CA TRP A 231 6.51 17.75 -7.99
C TRP A 231 5.56 16.54 -7.92
N THR A 232 5.20 16.08 -6.72
CA THR A 232 4.25 14.96 -6.56
C THR A 232 2.82 15.38 -6.95
N CYS A 233 2.40 16.62 -6.63
CA CYS A 233 1.15 17.18 -7.11
C CYS A 233 1.16 17.31 -8.64
N PHE A 234 2.27 17.77 -9.22
CA PHE A 234 2.47 17.86 -10.66
C PHE A 234 2.34 16.50 -11.36
N GLU A 235 2.93 15.44 -10.80
CA GLU A 235 2.85 14.09 -11.36
C GLU A 235 1.40 13.58 -11.41
N ILE A 236 0.64 13.77 -10.31
CA ILE A 236 -0.77 13.36 -10.24
C ILE A 236 -1.62 14.21 -11.20
N CYS A 237 -1.46 15.54 -11.18
CA CYS A 237 -2.16 16.45 -12.10
C CYS A 237 -1.89 16.09 -13.56
N THR A 238 -0.63 15.85 -13.93
CA THR A 238 -0.23 15.47 -15.28
C THR A 238 -0.89 14.15 -15.68
N PHE A 239 -0.89 13.14 -14.81
CA PHE A 239 -1.52 11.85 -15.10
C PHE A 239 -3.06 11.97 -15.26
N VAL A 240 -3.69 12.87 -14.50
CA VAL A 240 -5.11 13.23 -14.64
C VAL A 240 -5.39 14.00 -15.93
N ALA A 241 -4.50 14.92 -16.30
CA ALA A 241 -4.53 15.67 -17.56
C ALA A 241 -4.19 14.82 -18.78
N LEU A 242 -3.77 13.57 -18.60
CA LEU A 242 -3.62 12.59 -19.68
C LEU A 242 -4.87 11.68 -19.80
N GLY A 243 -5.91 11.91 -18.99
CA GLY A 243 -7.15 11.13 -19.00
C GLY A 243 -7.02 9.73 -18.39
N ARG A 244 -5.92 9.41 -17.71
CA ARG A 244 -5.60 8.04 -17.21
C ARG A 244 -6.06 7.81 -15.76
N THR A 245 -7.16 8.44 -15.35
CA THR A 245 -7.55 8.52 -13.93
C THR A 245 -7.95 7.16 -13.35
N ASP A 246 -8.41 6.22 -14.17
CA ASP A 246 -8.75 4.87 -13.76
C ASP A 246 -7.50 4.06 -13.35
N LYS A 247 -6.31 4.46 -13.82
CA LYS A 247 -5.01 3.83 -13.54
C LYS A 247 -4.24 4.45 -12.37
N ILE A 248 -4.85 5.32 -11.57
CA ILE A 248 -4.23 5.81 -10.32
C ILE A 248 -4.47 4.79 -9.21
N ARG A 249 -3.40 4.31 -8.59
CA ARG A 249 -3.40 3.40 -7.44
C ARG A 249 -2.77 4.08 -6.25
N VAL A 250 -3.47 4.10 -5.12
CA VAL A 250 -3.01 4.75 -3.90
C VAL A 250 -2.61 3.68 -2.89
N GLU A 251 -1.36 3.71 -2.45
CA GLU A 251 -0.81 2.76 -1.49
C GLU A 251 -0.39 3.46 -0.21
N PRO A 252 -1.12 3.29 0.90
CA PRO A 252 -0.74 3.96 2.13
C PRO A 252 0.55 3.41 2.73
N ALA A 253 1.45 4.33 3.02
CA ALA A 253 2.76 4.01 3.58
C ALA A 253 2.71 3.29 4.94
N LEU A 254 1.63 3.51 5.71
CA LEU A 254 1.51 3.00 7.08
C LEU A 254 0.71 1.69 7.19
N SER A 255 -0.20 1.40 6.25
CA SER A 255 -1.09 0.23 6.34
C SER A 255 -0.37 -1.11 6.41
N PRO A 256 0.73 -1.36 5.65
CA PRO A 256 1.49 -2.60 5.78
C PRO A 256 2.05 -2.83 7.19
N SER A 257 2.60 -1.79 7.82
CA SER A 257 3.18 -1.89 9.17
C SER A 257 2.10 -2.19 10.21
N VAL A 258 0.95 -1.51 10.12
CA VAL A 258 -0.22 -1.79 10.99
C VAL A 258 -0.66 -3.24 10.83
N SER A 259 -0.79 -3.72 9.59
CA SER A 259 -1.19 -5.10 9.31
C SER A 259 -0.19 -6.12 9.86
N PHE A 260 1.13 -5.85 9.72
CA PHE A 260 2.18 -6.67 10.31
C PHE A 260 2.03 -6.80 11.82
N PHE A 261 1.95 -5.68 12.54
CA PHE A 261 1.82 -5.70 14.00
C PHE A 261 0.52 -6.38 14.44
N VAL A 262 -0.63 -6.08 13.83
CA VAL A 262 -1.90 -6.75 14.14
C VAL A 262 -1.80 -8.26 13.92
N SER A 263 -1.22 -8.70 12.80
CA SER A 263 -1.03 -10.13 12.53
C SER A 263 -0.09 -10.81 13.55
N MET A 264 1.02 -10.16 13.90
CA MET A 264 1.98 -10.65 14.89
C MET A 264 1.32 -10.77 16.26
N PHE A 265 0.47 -9.81 16.61
CA PHE A 265 -0.31 -9.84 17.85
C PHE A 265 -1.31 -10.99 17.90
N ILE A 266 -2.07 -11.22 16.82
CA ILE A 266 -2.98 -12.37 16.73
C ILE A 266 -2.20 -13.69 16.83
N LEU A 267 -1.03 -13.77 16.18
CA LEU A 267 -0.14 -14.93 16.28
C LEU A 267 0.31 -15.19 17.72
N LEU A 268 0.87 -14.19 18.39
CA LEU A 268 1.38 -14.32 19.75
C LEU A 268 0.26 -14.69 20.74
N TYR A 269 -0.92 -14.09 20.58
CA TYR A 269 -2.10 -14.45 21.36
C TYR A 269 -2.54 -15.91 21.12
N GLY A 270 -2.55 -16.35 19.86
CA GLY A 270 -2.85 -17.73 19.50
C GLY A 270 -1.87 -18.71 20.13
N ILE A 271 -0.57 -18.44 20.06
CA ILE A 271 0.48 -19.27 20.68
C ILE A 271 0.28 -19.32 22.19
N TRP A 272 0.10 -18.16 22.83
CA TRP A 272 -0.17 -18.06 24.27
C TRP A 272 -1.37 -18.90 24.69
N SER A 273 -2.48 -18.83 23.96
CA SER A 273 -3.68 -19.62 24.23
C SER A 273 -3.41 -21.14 24.13
N GLN A 274 -2.56 -21.59 23.21
CA GLN A 274 -2.18 -23.01 23.12
C GLN A 274 -1.26 -23.43 24.26
N LEU A 275 -0.33 -22.57 24.68
CA LEU A 275 0.55 -22.84 25.83
C LEU A 275 -0.26 -23.04 27.12
N LEU A 276 -1.26 -22.20 27.35
CA LEU A 276 -2.17 -22.33 28.50
C LEU A 276 -2.98 -23.63 28.44
N ALA A 277 -3.45 -24.02 27.26
CA ALA A 277 -4.18 -25.27 27.07
C ALA A 277 -3.34 -26.51 27.41
N MET A 278 -2.02 -26.48 27.14
CA MET A 278 -1.11 -27.58 27.47
C MET A 278 -0.80 -27.66 28.98
N GLY A 279 -0.78 -26.51 29.68
CA GLY A 279 -0.47 -26.46 31.12
C GLY A 279 -1.50 -27.16 32.02
N ASP A 280 -2.76 -27.23 31.61
CA ASP A 280 -3.85 -27.85 32.39
C ASP A 280 -3.72 -29.38 32.52
N SER A 281 -2.77 -30.00 31.80
CA SER A 281 -2.53 -31.45 31.81
C SER A 281 -1.70 -31.96 33.00
N SER A 282 -1.02 -31.07 33.75
CA SER A 282 0.10 -31.47 34.62
C SER A 282 -0.20 -31.46 36.14
N GLU A 283 -1.27 -30.85 36.64
CA GLU A 283 -1.47 -30.69 38.10
C GLU A 283 -2.73 -31.36 38.66
N LYS A 284 -2.50 -32.07 39.77
CA LYS A 284 -3.50 -32.77 40.59
C LYS A 284 -4.60 -31.81 41.07
N GLU A 285 -5.82 -32.35 41.13
CA GLU A 285 -7.13 -31.69 41.30
C GLU A 285 -7.27 -30.51 42.28
N LEU A 286 -6.38 -30.30 43.26
CA LEU A 286 -6.55 -29.27 44.31
C LEU A 286 -5.89 -27.91 44.00
N GLN A 287 -4.90 -27.83 43.09
CA GLN A 287 -4.41 -26.55 42.54
C GLN A 287 -5.26 -26.02 41.36
N SER A 288 -6.21 -26.83 40.87
CA SER A 288 -6.92 -26.63 39.59
C SER A 288 -7.93 -25.47 39.59
N ALA A 289 -8.60 -25.19 40.70
CA ALA A 289 -9.63 -24.15 40.73
C ALA A 289 -9.01 -22.73 40.75
N LEU A 290 -8.08 -22.49 41.68
CA LEU A 290 -7.35 -21.22 41.76
C LEU A 290 -6.49 -20.97 40.52
N GLY A 291 -5.84 -22.01 39.99
CA GLY A 291 -5.05 -21.92 38.76
C GLY A 291 -5.89 -21.57 37.53
N ARG A 292 -7.10 -22.15 37.40
CA ARG A 292 -8.01 -21.90 36.28
C ARG A 292 -8.58 -20.48 36.30
N GLU A 293 -9.10 -20.03 37.44
CA GLU A 293 -9.63 -18.66 37.57
C GLU A 293 -8.53 -17.62 37.32
N PHE A 294 -7.32 -17.86 37.84
CA PHE A 294 -6.17 -17.00 37.56
C PHE A 294 -5.81 -16.98 36.08
N THR A 295 -5.74 -18.15 35.44
CA THR A 295 -5.41 -18.27 34.01
C THR A 295 -6.46 -17.60 33.11
N MET A 296 -7.75 -17.77 33.42
CA MET A 296 -8.83 -17.07 32.73
C MET A 296 -8.73 -15.55 32.93
N THR A 297 -8.50 -15.10 34.17
CA THR A 297 -8.31 -13.68 34.48
C THR A 297 -7.16 -13.07 33.70
N VAL A 298 -5.98 -13.71 33.71
CA VAL A 298 -4.80 -13.27 32.94
C VAL A 298 -5.11 -13.25 31.44
N THR A 299 -5.79 -14.28 30.93
CA THR A 299 -6.17 -14.34 29.50
C THR A 299 -7.10 -13.20 29.12
N ILE A 300 -8.10 -12.89 29.94
CA ILE A 300 -9.02 -11.77 29.74
C ILE A 300 -8.25 -10.44 29.77
N LEU A 301 -7.37 -10.23 30.75
CA LEU A 301 -6.59 -9.00 30.87
C LEU A 301 -5.64 -8.80 29.68
N VAL A 302 -4.94 -9.86 29.26
CA VAL A 302 -4.09 -9.84 28.06
C VAL A 302 -4.95 -9.54 26.84
N SER A 303 -6.06 -10.24 26.63
CA SER A 303 -6.97 -10.01 25.49
C SER A 303 -7.50 -8.58 25.45
N LEU A 304 -7.85 -8.02 26.60
CA LEU A 304 -8.31 -6.64 26.73
C LEU A 304 -7.19 -5.65 26.38
N GLY A 305 -6.00 -5.81 26.96
CA GLY A 305 -4.84 -4.96 26.65
C GLY A 305 -4.47 -5.00 25.16
N MET A 306 -4.53 -6.18 24.56
CA MET A 306 -4.29 -6.38 23.13
C MET A 306 -5.37 -5.71 22.27
N SER A 307 -6.64 -5.81 22.67
CA SER A 307 -7.75 -5.15 21.98
C SER A 307 -7.63 -3.63 22.05
N LEU A 308 -7.20 -3.08 23.19
CA LEU A 308 -6.92 -1.64 23.35
C LEU A 308 -5.75 -1.19 22.47
N LEU A 309 -4.69 -1.99 22.36
CA LEU A 309 -3.56 -1.68 21.49
C LEU A 309 -3.97 -1.68 20.00
N ILE A 310 -4.72 -2.71 19.57
CA ILE A 310 -5.28 -2.77 18.21
C ILE A 310 -6.19 -1.56 17.98
N PHE A 311 -7.02 -1.19 18.96
CA PHE A 311 -7.87 -0.01 18.89
C PHE A 311 -7.04 1.27 18.68
N GLU A 312 -5.97 1.48 19.45
CA GLU A 312 -5.10 2.66 19.30
C GLU A 312 -4.42 2.71 17.94
N VAL A 313 -3.91 1.58 17.45
CA VAL A 313 -3.29 1.49 16.12
C VAL A 313 -4.31 1.80 15.02
N LEU A 314 -5.52 1.24 15.13
CA LEU A 314 -6.60 1.56 14.21
C LEU A 314 -7.00 3.03 14.34
N ALA A 315 -7.18 3.57 15.54
CA ALA A 315 -7.53 4.97 15.76
C ALA A 315 -6.47 5.90 15.15
N TYR A 316 -5.18 5.61 15.31
CA TYR A 316 -4.08 6.32 14.67
C TYR A 316 -4.19 6.26 13.13
N TRP A 317 -4.43 5.09 12.55
CA TRP A 317 -4.70 4.94 11.11
C TRP A 317 -5.89 5.80 10.66
N GLY A 318 -6.98 5.82 11.44
CA GLY A 318 -8.14 6.66 11.16
C GLY A 318 -7.81 8.15 11.13
N ARG A 319 -6.98 8.62 12.08
CA ARG A 319 -6.49 10.01 12.12
C ARG A 319 -5.62 10.33 10.90
N VAL A 320 -4.75 9.41 10.49
CA VAL A 320 -3.93 9.54 9.27
C VAL A 320 -4.80 9.66 8.03
N CYS A 321 -5.78 8.76 7.84
CA CYS A 321 -6.72 8.84 6.72
C CYS A 321 -7.51 10.16 6.72
N HIS A 322 -7.90 10.66 7.89
CA HIS A 322 -8.61 11.94 7.98
C HIS A 322 -7.71 13.12 7.57
N ARG A 323 -6.46 13.18 8.05
CA ARG A 323 -5.49 14.22 7.65
C ARG A 323 -5.25 14.20 6.14
N ILE A 324 -5.03 13.03 5.59
CA ILE A 324 -4.85 12.84 4.16
C ILE A 324 -6.07 13.31 3.38
N HIS A 325 -7.27 12.91 3.80
CA HIS A 325 -8.50 13.34 3.13
C HIS A 325 -8.66 14.86 3.19
N LYS A 326 -8.35 15.48 4.33
CA LYS A 326 -8.29 16.93 4.48
C LYS A 326 -7.30 17.55 3.49
N GLN A 327 -6.09 17.00 3.39
CA GLN A 327 -5.08 17.44 2.41
C GLN A 327 -5.53 17.29 0.96
N VAL A 328 -6.26 16.22 0.61
CA VAL A 328 -6.83 16.06 -0.74
C VAL A 328 -7.81 17.19 -1.06
N HIS A 329 -8.56 17.72 -0.09
CA HIS A 329 -9.47 18.84 -0.35
C HIS A 329 -8.78 20.21 -0.34
N GLU A 330 -7.75 20.37 0.49
CA GLU A 330 -7.04 21.64 0.69
C GLU A 330 -5.86 21.84 -0.27
N VAL A 331 -5.38 20.79 -0.94
CA VAL A 331 -4.19 20.85 -1.79
C VAL A 331 -4.36 21.87 -2.91
N ASP A 332 -3.50 22.88 -2.93
CA ASP A 332 -3.36 23.82 -4.03
C ASP A 332 -1.94 23.72 -4.57
N ILE A 333 -1.81 23.39 -5.85
CA ILE A 333 -0.52 23.20 -6.50
C ILE A 333 0.30 24.49 -6.52
N ARG A 334 -0.36 25.65 -6.52
CA ARG A 334 0.31 26.96 -6.54
C ARG A 334 1.03 27.26 -5.24
N THR A 335 0.54 26.73 -4.12
CA THR A 335 1.11 26.93 -2.77
C THR A 335 1.84 25.69 -2.26
N ALA A 336 1.89 24.61 -3.04
CA ALA A 336 2.63 23.41 -2.70
C ALA A 336 4.11 23.75 -2.45
N ALA A 337 4.69 23.15 -1.43
CA ALA A 337 6.08 23.34 -1.06
C ALA A 337 7.00 22.86 -2.20
N CYS A 338 7.91 23.73 -2.61
CA CYS A 338 8.95 23.40 -3.57
C CYS A 338 10.31 23.36 -2.85
N GLN A 339 11.21 22.49 -3.31
CA GLN A 339 12.58 22.48 -2.80
C GLN A 339 13.40 23.62 -3.42
N ASP A 340 13.14 23.91 -4.70
CA ASP A 340 13.72 25.00 -5.45
C ASP A 340 12.58 25.83 -6.05
N GLU A 341 12.48 27.10 -5.67
CA GLU A 341 11.34 27.91 -6.08
C GLU A 341 11.33 28.22 -7.58
N ALA A 342 12.49 28.11 -8.26
CA ALA A 342 12.58 28.23 -9.71
C ALA A 342 11.80 27.12 -10.45
N ASP A 343 11.67 25.93 -9.84
CA ASP A 343 10.88 24.83 -10.41
C ASP A 343 9.39 25.17 -10.46
N ARG A 344 8.90 26.12 -9.63
CA ARG A 344 7.47 26.47 -9.57
C ARG A 344 6.97 26.97 -10.91
N ASP A 345 7.65 27.95 -11.48
CA ASP A 345 7.23 28.55 -12.74
C ASP A 345 7.30 27.54 -13.89
N LEU A 346 8.30 26.67 -13.88
CA LEU A 346 8.45 25.59 -14.86
C LEU A 346 7.27 24.61 -14.79
N VAL A 347 6.94 24.14 -13.58
CA VAL A 347 5.84 23.20 -13.32
C VAL A 347 4.50 23.81 -13.68
N LEU A 348 4.24 25.05 -13.27
CA LEU A 348 2.98 25.74 -13.55
C LEU A 348 2.78 25.99 -15.05
N ARG A 349 3.83 26.45 -15.76
CA ARG A 349 3.79 26.61 -17.23
C ARG A 349 3.52 25.29 -17.96
N ALA A 350 4.09 24.20 -17.47
CA ALA A 350 3.83 22.89 -18.05
C ALA A 350 2.38 22.43 -17.83
N LEU A 351 1.83 22.64 -16.63
CA LEU A 351 0.44 22.30 -16.34
C LEU A 351 -0.55 23.14 -17.16
N GLN A 352 -0.27 24.43 -17.34
CA GLN A 352 -1.03 25.31 -18.25
C GLN A 352 -1.05 24.69 -19.64
N SER A 353 0.13 24.37 -20.19
CA SER A 353 0.24 23.78 -21.53
C SER A 353 -0.44 22.40 -21.68
N LEU A 354 -0.60 21.66 -20.59
CA LEU A 354 -1.33 20.39 -20.57
C LEU A 354 -2.85 20.63 -20.48
N SER A 355 -3.25 21.63 -19.72
CA SER A 355 -4.65 22.04 -19.58
C SER A 355 -5.22 22.50 -20.91
N ASP A 356 -4.49 23.32 -21.67
CA ASP A 356 -4.92 23.83 -22.98
C ASP A 356 -5.18 22.72 -24.00
N ARG A 357 -4.45 21.60 -23.90
CA ARG A 357 -4.64 20.44 -24.78
C ARG A 357 -5.90 19.64 -24.47
N HIS A 358 -6.40 19.72 -23.24
CA HIS A 358 -7.55 18.93 -22.78
C HIS A 358 -8.83 19.77 -22.69
N ILE A 359 -8.70 21.06 -22.41
CA ILE A 359 -9.80 22.01 -22.34
C ILE A 359 -9.90 22.72 -23.69
N PHE A 360 -10.41 22.00 -24.70
CA PHE A 360 -11.13 22.51 -25.88
C PHE A 360 -10.57 23.68 -26.73
N HIS A 361 -10.87 23.56 -28.02
CA HIS A 361 -11.13 24.57 -29.06
C HIS A 361 -12.00 25.80 -28.68
N ARG A 362 -12.13 26.19 -27.41
CA ARG A 362 -12.79 27.44 -27.03
C ARG A 362 -11.85 28.59 -27.35
N THR A 363 -12.08 29.19 -28.52
CA THR A 363 -11.54 30.49 -28.94
C THR A 363 -11.82 31.54 -27.88
N VAL A 364 -10.88 31.73 -26.95
CA VAL A 364 -10.91 32.80 -25.96
C VAL A 364 -9.53 33.44 -25.97
N SER A 365 -9.54 34.76 -26.18
CA SER A 365 -8.41 35.64 -26.39
C SER A 365 -7.65 35.97 -25.10
N GLU A 366 -6.33 35.74 -25.13
CA GLU A 366 -5.20 36.55 -24.59
C GLU A 366 -5.21 37.15 -23.17
N ASP A 367 -5.95 36.63 -22.19
CA ASP A 367 -5.83 37.10 -20.80
C ASP A 367 -5.05 36.15 -19.87
N GLN A 368 -4.02 36.67 -19.19
CA GLN A 368 -3.21 36.02 -18.15
C GLN A 368 -4.05 35.44 -16.98
N GLN A 369 -5.29 35.90 -16.80
CA GLN A 369 -6.25 35.32 -15.84
C GLN A 369 -6.72 33.92 -16.24
N LEU A 370 -6.68 33.57 -17.53
CA LEU A 370 -7.08 32.26 -18.05
C LEU A 370 -6.13 31.16 -17.59
N ASP A 371 -4.83 31.47 -17.55
CA ASP A 371 -3.76 30.56 -17.16
C ASP A 371 -3.90 30.10 -15.71
N GLU A 372 -4.28 31.03 -14.83
CA GLU A 372 -4.58 30.72 -13.45
C GLU A 372 -5.81 29.79 -13.35
N LEU A 373 -6.89 30.14 -14.05
CA LEU A 373 -8.12 29.37 -14.02
C LEU A 373 -7.91 27.92 -14.50
N ALA A 374 -7.09 27.72 -15.53
CA ALA A 374 -6.74 26.41 -16.07
C ALA A 374 -6.07 25.51 -15.02
N VAL A 375 -5.06 26.02 -14.32
CA VAL A 375 -4.38 25.28 -13.23
C VAL A 375 -5.32 24.99 -12.07
N ALA A 376 -6.21 25.92 -11.74
CA ALA A 376 -7.21 25.72 -10.69
C ALA A 376 -8.22 24.62 -11.06
N GLU A 377 -8.71 24.60 -12.31
CA GLU A 377 -9.61 23.55 -12.80
C GLU A 377 -8.93 22.17 -12.78
N LEU A 378 -7.69 22.08 -13.25
CA LEU A 378 -6.93 20.84 -13.22
C LEU A 378 -6.70 20.37 -11.78
N THR A 379 -6.44 21.29 -10.85
CA THR A 379 -6.32 20.98 -9.42
C THR A 379 -7.64 20.42 -8.88
N VAL A 380 -8.77 21.04 -9.16
CA VAL A 380 -10.10 20.54 -8.75
C VAL A 380 -10.34 19.12 -9.30
N LYS A 381 -10.00 18.90 -10.58
CA LYS A 381 -10.08 17.58 -11.21
C LYS A 381 -9.16 16.58 -10.51
N MET A 382 -7.93 16.95 -10.21
CA MET A 382 -6.98 16.11 -9.45
C MET A 382 -7.57 15.68 -8.11
N ARG A 383 -8.14 16.61 -7.33
CA ARG A 383 -8.73 16.32 -6.01
C ARG A 383 -9.83 15.25 -6.12
N SER A 384 -10.77 15.45 -7.05
CA SER A 384 -11.87 14.50 -7.29
C SER A 384 -11.36 13.12 -7.73
N GLN A 385 -10.39 13.06 -8.64
CA GLN A 385 -9.85 11.79 -9.14
C GLN A 385 -9.03 11.05 -8.09
N LEU A 386 -8.28 11.79 -7.26
CA LEU A 386 -7.54 11.23 -6.17
C LEU A 386 -8.49 10.69 -5.10
N GLU A 387 -9.56 11.40 -4.74
CA GLU A 387 -10.62 10.91 -3.85
C GLU A 387 -11.26 9.61 -4.38
N ASN A 388 -11.56 9.54 -5.68
CA ASN A 388 -12.05 8.31 -6.31
C ASN A 388 -11.01 7.17 -6.27
N ALA A 389 -9.73 7.47 -6.52
CA ALA A 389 -8.64 6.49 -6.41
C ALA A 389 -8.45 5.99 -4.97
N PHE A 390 -8.67 6.87 -3.99
CA PHE A 390 -8.70 6.55 -2.57
C PHE A 390 -9.81 5.56 -2.22
N VAL A 391 -11.05 5.84 -2.63
CA VAL A 391 -12.19 4.96 -2.38
C VAL A 391 -11.97 3.61 -3.06
N ARG A 392 -11.45 3.58 -4.29
CA ARG A 392 -11.16 2.34 -5.02
C ARG A 392 -10.03 1.53 -4.38
N SER A 393 -8.96 2.18 -3.93
CA SER A 393 -7.79 1.49 -3.38
C SER A 393 -8.03 1.03 -1.94
N LEU A 394 -8.71 1.85 -1.13
CA LEU A 394 -8.98 1.56 0.28
C LEU A 394 -10.31 0.85 0.54
N GLY A 395 -11.20 0.75 -0.45
CA GLY A 395 -12.53 0.20 -0.30
C GLY A 395 -13.46 1.02 0.61
N PHE A 396 -14.68 0.51 0.82
CA PHE A 396 -15.77 1.19 1.54
C PHE A 396 -15.37 1.64 2.97
N ASN A 397 -14.53 0.87 3.66
CA ASN A 397 -14.10 1.14 5.03
C ASN A 397 -12.72 1.81 5.15
N ARG A 398 -12.16 2.33 4.05
CA ARG A 398 -10.80 2.91 4.01
C ARG A 398 -9.71 1.96 4.55
N SER A 399 -9.91 0.66 4.39
CA SER A 399 -8.96 -0.39 4.71
C SER A 399 -8.91 -1.37 3.53
N PRO A 400 -7.85 -1.35 2.72
CA PRO A 400 -7.70 -2.29 1.61
C PRO A 400 -7.87 -3.73 2.11
N PHE A 401 -8.72 -4.48 1.42
CA PHE A 401 -9.02 -5.88 1.76
C PHE A 401 -7.74 -6.71 1.93
N LYS A 402 -6.72 -6.47 1.11
CA LYS A 402 -5.42 -7.14 1.19
C LYS A 402 -4.72 -7.00 2.54
N TYR A 403 -4.84 -5.86 3.22
CA TYR A 403 -4.26 -5.65 4.56
C TYR A 403 -5.07 -6.36 5.64
N LEU A 404 -6.39 -6.46 5.46
CA LEU A 404 -7.22 -7.27 6.34
C LEU A 404 -6.86 -8.75 6.21
N VAL A 405 -6.75 -9.26 4.98
CA VAL A 405 -6.32 -10.63 4.68
C VAL A 405 -4.97 -10.92 5.33
N ALA A 406 -3.96 -10.06 5.12
CA ALA A 406 -2.65 -10.22 5.76
C ALA A 406 -2.73 -10.25 7.29
N SER A 407 -3.57 -9.40 7.89
CA SER A 407 -3.78 -9.33 9.34
C SER A 407 -4.39 -10.62 9.91
N ILE A 408 -5.32 -11.25 9.20
CA ILE A 408 -6.06 -12.43 9.68
C ILE A 408 -5.39 -13.77 9.32
N MET A 409 -4.26 -13.78 8.63
CA MET A 409 -3.56 -15.03 8.27
C MET A 409 -3.29 -15.99 9.45
N PRO A 410 -2.81 -15.53 10.63
CA PRO A 410 -2.62 -16.44 11.77
C PRO A 410 -3.92 -17.11 12.21
N LEU A 411 -5.05 -16.39 12.10
CA LEU A 411 -6.35 -16.91 12.52
C LEU A 411 -6.83 -18.04 11.61
N LEU A 412 -6.57 -17.92 10.29
CA LEU A 412 -6.81 -19.02 9.35
C LEU A 412 -5.98 -20.25 9.73
N GLY A 413 -4.69 -20.08 10.02
CA GLY A 413 -3.84 -21.19 10.44
C GLY A 413 -4.27 -21.81 11.78
N ALA A 414 -4.69 -21.00 12.75
CA ALA A 414 -5.20 -21.51 14.03
C ALA A 414 -6.47 -22.36 13.86
N MET A 415 -7.35 -22.01 12.90
CA MET A 415 -8.50 -22.83 12.56
C MET A 415 -8.10 -24.17 11.96
N LEU A 416 -7.10 -24.18 11.08
CA LEU A 416 -6.59 -25.42 10.48
C LEU A 416 -5.90 -26.30 11.52
N ASP A 417 -5.14 -25.72 12.45
CA ASP A 417 -4.55 -26.46 13.57
C ASP A 417 -5.64 -27.12 14.44
N TYR A 418 -6.70 -26.39 14.77
CA TYR A 418 -7.82 -26.93 15.55
C TYR A 418 -8.57 -28.04 14.81
N LEU A 419 -8.89 -27.82 13.52
CA LEU A 419 -9.55 -28.82 12.69
C LEU A 419 -8.71 -30.08 12.52
N ALA A 420 -7.41 -29.95 12.30
CA ALA A 420 -6.51 -31.10 12.15
C ALA A 420 -6.43 -31.92 13.45
N ALA A 421 -6.32 -31.23 14.59
CA ALA A 421 -6.28 -31.87 15.89
C ALA A 421 -7.58 -32.62 16.23
N ASP A 422 -8.73 -32.04 15.89
CA ASP A 422 -10.04 -32.67 16.10
C ASP A 422 -10.23 -33.89 15.19
N LEU A 423 -9.94 -33.78 13.89
CA LEU A 423 -10.03 -34.91 12.96
C LEU A 423 -9.09 -36.05 13.36
N ARG A 424 -7.88 -35.73 13.83
CA ARG A 424 -6.95 -36.73 14.36
C ARG A 424 -7.49 -37.40 15.61
N MET A 425 -8.10 -36.65 16.53
CA MET A 425 -8.75 -37.22 17.71
C MET A 425 -9.86 -38.18 17.30
N GLN A 426 -10.68 -37.80 16.31
CA GLN A 426 -11.75 -38.64 15.78
C GLN A 426 -11.20 -39.93 15.15
N GLN A 427 -10.08 -39.86 14.41
CA GLN A 427 -9.43 -41.05 13.86
C GLN A 427 -8.92 -42.01 14.94
N LEU A 428 -8.36 -41.48 16.04
CA LEU A 428 -7.93 -42.30 17.18
C LEU A 428 -9.12 -42.95 17.90
N MET A 429 -10.23 -42.22 18.05
CA MET A 429 -11.44 -42.69 18.71
C MET A 429 -12.32 -43.59 17.82
N ALA A 430 -12.21 -43.50 16.49
CA ALA A 430 -12.97 -44.32 15.56
C ALA A 430 -12.62 -45.81 15.65
N HIS A 431 -11.47 -46.15 16.23
CA HIS A 431 -11.17 -47.53 16.63
C HIS A 431 -12.08 -48.03 17.76
N GLU A 432 -12.75 -47.15 18.49
CA GLU A 432 -13.59 -47.47 19.65
C GLU A 432 -15.10 -47.16 19.45
N ARG A 433 -15.47 -46.26 18.53
CA ARG A 433 -16.86 -45.81 18.31
C ARG A 433 -17.15 -45.42 16.85
N GLU A 434 -18.43 -45.36 16.48
CA GLU A 434 -18.85 -44.82 15.17
C GLU A 434 -18.35 -43.37 14.98
N PRO A 435 -17.78 -43.06 13.80
CA PRO A 435 -17.19 -41.75 13.55
C PRO A 435 -18.28 -40.65 13.48
N PRO A 436 -18.05 -39.47 14.09
CA PRO A 436 -18.95 -38.34 13.94
C PRO A 436 -19.03 -37.88 12.47
N SER A 437 -20.16 -37.30 12.08
CA SER A 437 -20.29 -36.80 10.71
C SER A 437 -19.36 -35.61 10.48
N ILE A 438 -18.78 -35.49 9.29
CA ILE A 438 -17.95 -34.34 8.88
C ILE A 438 -18.70 -33.01 9.11
N ALA A 439 -20.03 -33.02 8.96
CA ALA A 439 -20.87 -31.86 9.19
C ALA A 439 -20.90 -31.41 10.66
N ASP A 440 -20.76 -32.33 11.62
CA ASP A 440 -20.70 -32.00 13.05
C ASP A 440 -19.34 -31.40 13.41
N THR A 441 -18.27 -31.95 12.85
CA THR A 441 -16.91 -31.39 12.97
C THR A 441 -16.86 -29.96 12.43
N LEU A 442 -17.39 -29.74 11.23
CA LEU A 442 -17.45 -28.39 10.63
C LEU A 442 -18.29 -27.42 11.47
N ARG A 443 -19.41 -27.88 12.05
CA ARG A 443 -20.23 -27.07 12.95
C ARG A 443 -19.49 -26.70 14.24
N GLN A 444 -18.72 -27.62 14.82
CA GLN A 444 -17.92 -27.36 16.02
C GLN A 444 -16.75 -26.41 15.75
N VAL A 445 -16.07 -26.56 14.61
CA VAL A 445 -15.03 -25.61 14.18
C VAL A 445 -15.65 -24.22 13.95
N ALA A 446 -16.82 -24.15 13.30
CA ALA A 446 -17.53 -22.89 13.09
C ALA A 446 -17.98 -22.25 14.42
N ALA A 447 -18.45 -23.03 15.38
CA ALA A 447 -18.84 -22.54 16.71
C ALA A 447 -17.62 -22.06 17.52
N SER A 448 -16.53 -22.83 17.54
CA SER A 448 -15.27 -22.44 18.20
C SER A 448 -14.66 -21.20 17.56
N PHE A 449 -14.74 -21.08 16.24
CA PHE A 449 -14.38 -19.87 15.50
C PHE A 449 -15.26 -18.70 15.91
N ALA A 450 -16.59 -18.88 15.92
CA ALA A 450 -17.51 -17.85 16.37
C ALA A 450 -17.14 -17.39 17.78
N PHE A 451 -16.95 -18.27 18.77
CA PHE A 451 -16.61 -17.84 20.14
C PHE A 451 -15.23 -17.19 20.29
N ARG A 452 -14.18 -17.69 19.62
CA ARG A 452 -12.81 -17.15 19.77
C ARG A 452 -12.57 -15.89 18.93
N VAL A 453 -13.29 -15.74 17.82
CA VAL A 453 -13.11 -14.63 16.88
C VAL A 453 -14.16 -13.55 17.09
N SER A 454 -15.32 -13.88 17.68
CA SER A 454 -16.36 -12.89 18.01
C SER A 454 -15.83 -11.69 18.77
N PRO A 455 -14.97 -11.77 19.80
CA PRO A 455 -14.49 -10.56 20.48
C PRO A 455 -13.70 -9.64 19.55
N LEU A 456 -12.90 -10.20 18.63
CA LEU A 456 -12.09 -9.45 17.67
C LEU A 456 -12.95 -8.90 16.52
N LEU A 457 -13.90 -9.70 16.01
CA LEU A 457 -14.91 -9.28 15.04
C LEU A 457 -15.85 -8.22 15.63
N ILE A 458 -16.28 -8.37 16.89
CA ILE A 458 -17.08 -7.39 17.63
C ILE A 458 -16.27 -6.13 17.85
N CYS A 459 -15.00 -6.20 18.25
CA CYS A 459 -14.14 -5.01 18.34
C CYS A 459 -13.97 -4.32 16.99
N ILE A 460 -13.71 -5.06 15.92
CA ILE A 460 -13.62 -4.52 14.56
C ILE A 460 -14.96 -3.89 14.16
N CYS A 461 -16.08 -4.58 14.34
CA CYS A 461 -17.43 -4.09 14.07
C CYS A 461 -17.75 -2.85 14.92
N PHE A 462 -17.38 -2.80 16.20
CA PHE A 462 -17.61 -1.66 17.07
C PHE A 462 -16.74 -0.47 16.65
N CYS A 463 -15.48 -0.71 16.26
CA CYS A 463 -14.60 0.32 15.68
C CYS A 463 -15.15 0.87 14.36
N LEU A 464 -15.67 -0.01 13.51
CA LEU A 464 -16.31 0.35 12.24
C LEU A 464 -17.60 1.15 12.49
N LEU A 465 -18.47 0.70 13.40
CA LEU A 465 -19.71 1.37 13.79
C LEU A 465 -19.45 2.75 14.41
N ARG A 466 -18.44 2.89 15.28
CA ARG A 466 -18.09 4.18 15.88
C ARG A 466 -17.50 5.14 14.85
N ARG A 467 -16.73 4.62 13.87
CA ARG A 467 -16.23 5.42 12.73
C ARG A 467 -17.35 5.85 11.79
N LEU A 468 -18.33 4.98 11.54
CA LEU A 468 -19.54 5.34 10.79
C LEU A 468 -20.31 6.46 11.50
N ARG A 469 -20.45 6.35 12.84
CA ARG A 469 -21.07 7.40 13.67
C ARG A 469 -20.30 8.72 13.69
N ALA A 470 -18.97 8.69 13.59
CA ALA A 470 -18.14 9.90 13.52
C ALA A 470 -18.17 10.60 12.14
N ARG A 471 -18.58 9.89 11.08
CA ARG A 471 -18.69 10.46 9.71
C ARG A 471 -19.98 11.23 9.48
N ASN A 472 -21.04 10.92 10.21
CA ASN A 472 -22.35 11.52 10.03
C ASN A 472 -22.73 12.29 11.30
N PRO A 473 -22.70 13.63 11.31
CA PRO A 473 -23.34 14.37 12.38
C PRO A 473 -24.82 13.93 12.46
N PRO A 474 -25.43 13.87 13.65
CA PRO A 474 -26.73 13.25 13.88
C PRO A 474 -27.87 13.79 13.00
N SER A 475 -27.71 14.96 12.37
CA SER A 475 -28.67 15.55 11.43
C SER A 475 -28.74 14.89 10.06
N LYS A 476 -27.70 14.17 9.58
CA LYS A 476 -27.71 13.45 8.29
C LYS A 476 -27.94 11.94 8.42
N LEU A 477 -27.75 11.38 9.61
CA LEU A 477 -27.86 9.93 9.82
C LEU A 477 -29.30 9.43 9.81
N SER A 478 -30.29 10.24 10.23
CA SER A 478 -31.70 9.81 10.25
C SER A 478 -32.25 9.54 8.85
N THR A 479 -31.88 10.37 7.86
CA THR A 479 -32.41 10.26 6.49
C THR A 479 -31.79 9.11 5.69
N GLU A 480 -30.52 8.76 5.94
CA GLU A 480 -29.86 7.61 5.29
C GLU A 480 -30.12 6.28 5.99
N LEU A 481 -30.29 6.25 7.32
CA LEU A 481 -30.66 5.00 8.00
C LEU A 481 -32.08 4.56 7.64
N ASP A 482 -33.00 5.52 7.48
CA ASP A 482 -34.37 5.22 7.06
C ASP A 482 -34.43 4.69 5.62
N SER A 483 -33.59 5.17 4.69
CA SER A 483 -33.56 4.65 3.31
C SER A 483 -32.95 3.24 3.22
N VAL A 484 -31.95 2.94 4.04
CA VAL A 484 -31.32 1.59 4.12
C VAL A 484 -32.22 0.60 4.86
N LEU A 485 -32.91 1.02 5.93
CA LEU A 485 -33.86 0.17 6.66
C LEU A 485 -35.14 -0.09 5.85
N VAL A 486 -35.58 0.85 5.00
CA VAL A 486 -36.68 0.64 4.05
C VAL A 486 -36.29 -0.37 2.97
N SER A 487 -35.03 -0.39 2.51
CA SER A 487 -34.56 -1.43 1.56
C SER A 487 -34.46 -2.82 2.19
N TYR A 488 -34.14 -2.92 3.49
CA TYR A 488 -34.11 -4.22 4.18
C TYR A 488 -35.49 -4.77 4.56
N ARG A 489 -36.52 -3.92 4.68
CA ARG A 489 -37.91 -4.36 4.87
C ARG A 489 -38.56 -4.98 3.63
N PHE A 490 -37.90 -4.94 2.47
CA PHE A 490 -38.38 -5.56 1.23
C PHE A 490 -37.71 -6.92 0.92
N CYS A 491 -36.83 -7.42 1.78
CA CYS A 491 -36.15 -8.72 1.62
C CYS A 491 -36.27 -9.66 2.83
N ALA A 492 -37.16 -9.35 3.77
CA ALA A 492 -37.70 -10.27 4.76
C ALA A 492 -39.21 -10.36 4.53
#